data_AF-M5CBV1-F1
#
_entry.id   AF-M5CBV1-F1
#
_cell.length_a   1.000
_cell.length_b   1.000
_cell.length_c   1.000
_cell.angle_alpha   90.00
_cell.angle_beta   90.00
_cell.angle_gamma   90.00
#
_symmetry.space_group_name_H-M   'P 1'
#
loop_
_entity.id
_entity.type
_entity.pdbx_description
1 polymer ?
#
loop_
_entity_poly.entity_id
_entity_poly.type
_entity_poly.pdbx_seq_one_letter_code
_entity_poly.pdbx_strand_id
1 'polypeptide(L)'
;MLDGSQPKQGKIWKKAVLTFTYDGRTMTHEFLISPIGNHSTILGINWLEKEAPEINWSSRELSFPVPVLATIAQEEEADDSPLAGIPEQYHVYAKVFGEEEFNKLPPHRHYDIGIELTEEGPLNSPLYSMTDAESVTLKEWLDAELKAGKIRPN
;
A
#
# COMPACT_ATOMS: atom_id res chain seq x y z
N MET A 1 4.06 39.70 -5.51
CA MET A 1 5.26 39.00 -5.02
C MET A 1 4.86 38.32 -3.71
N LEU A 2 5.41 37.15 -3.37
CA LEU A 2 4.91 36.32 -2.26
C LEU A 2 5.05 36.97 -0.88
N ASP A 3 5.82 38.07 -0.78
CA ASP A 3 6.08 38.88 0.42
C ASP A 3 5.30 40.22 0.45
N GLY A 4 4.33 40.42 -0.45
CA GLY A 4 3.55 41.66 -0.54
C GLY A 4 4.27 42.85 -1.16
N SER A 5 5.52 42.70 -1.60
CA SER A 5 6.23 43.76 -2.33
C SER A 5 5.85 43.81 -3.82
N GLN A 6 6.03 44.97 -4.45
CA GLN A 6 5.80 45.09 -5.90
C GLN A 6 6.98 44.46 -6.65
N PRO A 7 6.74 43.53 -7.59
CA PRO A 7 7.81 42.97 -8.39
C PRO A 7 8.44 44.08 -9.24
N LYS A 8 9.73 44.32 -9.05
CA LYS A 8 10.53 45.09 -10.03
C LYS A 8 10.54 44.27 -11.32
N GLN A 9 9.88 44.78 -12.34
CA GLN A 9 9.70 44.14 -13.64
C GLN A 9 11.02 43.56 -14.17
N GLY A 10 11.12 42.24 -14.24
CA GLY A 10 12.33 41.54 -14.67
C GLY A 10 11.99 40.15 -15.18
N LYS A 11 12.30 39.90 -16.46
CA LYS A 11 12.17 38.61 -17.15
C LYS A 11 12.95 37.54 -16.36
N ILE A 12 12.52 36.29 -16.40
CA ILE A 12 13.29 35.19 -15.80
C ILE A 12 14.45 34.88 -16.75
N TRP A 13 15.71 35.07 -16.33
CA TRP A 13 16.87 35.02 -17.25
C TRP A 13 17.84 33.88 -17.04
N LYS A 14 17.81 33.12 -15.93
CA LYS A 14 18.78 32.04 -15.68
C LYS A 14 18.18 30.90 -14.86
N LYS A 15 18.60 29.69 -15.21
CA LYS A 15 18.37 28.48 -14.42
C LYS A 15 19.70 28.04 -13.81
N ALA A 16 19.65 27.51 -12.59
CA ALA A 16 20.82 26.91 -11.95
C ALA A 16 20.43 25.63 -11.22
N VAL A 17 21.28 24.62 -11.30
CA VAL A 17 21.11 23.39 -10.53
C VAL A 17 21.75 23.59 -9.17
N LEU A 18 20.97 23.46 -8.10
CA LEU A 18 21.45 23.55 -6.73
C LEU A 18 21.31 22.21 -6.05
N THR A 19 22.30 21.88 -5.23
CA THR A 19 22.28 20.72 -4.33
C THR A 19 22.25 21.23 -2.90
N PHE A 20 21.31 20.74 -2.10
CA PHE A 20 21.15 21.12 -0.70
C PHE A 20 20.81 19.91 0.15
N THR A 21 21.03 20.03 1.46
CA THR A 21 20.76 18.97 2.42
C THR A 21 19.69 19.40 3.42
N TYR A 22 18.70 18.54 3.66
CA TYR A 22 17.70 18.71 4.70
C TYR A 22 17.37 17.34 5.30
N ASP A 23 17.29 17.26 6.63
CA ASP A 23 16.97 16.03 7.36
C ASP A 23 17.83 14.81 6.93
N GLY A 24 19.14 15.03 6.77
CA GLY A 24 20.10 14.01 6.35
C GLY A 24 20.02 13.59 4.87
N ARG A 25 19.05 14.11 4.10
CA ARG A 25 18.88 13.83 2.67
C ARG A 25 19.55 14.90 1.83
N THR A 26 20.32 14.47 0.83
CA THR A 26 20.91 15.37 -0.18
C THR A 26 20.02 15.38 -1.42
N MET A 27 19.61 16.56 -1.86
CA MET A 27 18.66 16.72 -2.97
C MET A 27 19.22 17.71 -3.99
N THR A 28 19.03 17.39 -5.28
CA THR A 28 19.49 18.23 -6.40
C THR A 28 18.32 18.60 -7.30
N HIS A 29 18.10 19.91 -7.48
CA HIS A 29 16.98 20.46 -8.25
C HIS A 29 17.38 21.67 -9.08
N GLU A 30 16.63 21.91 -10.16
CA GLU A 30 16.80 23.08 -11.03
C GLU A 30 15.97 24.27 -10.51
N PHE A 31 16.64 25.39 -10.26
CA PHE A 31 16.04 26.61 -9.72
C PHE A 31 16.01 27.74 -10.75
N LEU A 32 14.93 28.50 -10.74
CA LEU A 32 14.82 29.76 -11.48
C LEU A 32 15.39 30.90 -10.65
N ILE A 33 16.33 31.65 -11.21
CA ILE A 33 16.95 32.78 -10.52
C ILE A 33 16.10 34.03 -10.73
N SER A 34 15.56 34.56 -9.64
CA SER A 34 14.86 35.84 -9.62
C SER A 34 15.04 36.57 -8.28
N PRO A 35 14.88 37.90 -8.22
CA PRO A 35 14.85 38.62 -6.95
C PRO A 35 13.58 38.24 -6.16
N ILE A 36 13.72 37.38 -5.15
CA ILE A 36 12.61 36.83 -4.35
C ILE A 36 12.47 37.47 -2.96
N GLY A 37 13.05 38.65 -2.76
CA GLY A 37 12.95 39.40 -1.50
C GLY A 37 13.84 38.80 -0.40
N ASN A 38 13.27 38.59 0.79
CA ASN A 38 13.99 38.15 1.99
C ASN A 38 14.20 36.64 2.09
N HIS A 39 13.80 35.87 1.08
CA HIS A 39 13.95 34.43 1.05
C HIS A 39 15.21 34.05 0.26
N SER A 40 15.96 33.06 0.76
CA SER A 40 17.11 32.52 0.04
C SER A 40 16.69 31.60 -1.12
N THR A 41 15.61 30.84 -0.94
CA THR A 41 15.08 29.89 -1.92
C THR A 41 13.62 29.59 -1.60
N ILE A 42 12.81 29.31 -2.63
CA ILE A 42 11.41 28.88 -2.47
C ILE A 42 11.26 27.52 -3.16
N LEU A 43 10.84 26.51 -2.40
CA LEU A 43 10.55 25.18 -2.90
C LEU A 43 9.06 25.13 -3.27
N GLY A 44 8.79 24.91 -4.55
CA GLY A 44 7.42 24.85 -5.09
C GLY A 44 6.90 23.42 -5.24
N ILE A 45 5.80 23.29 -5.98
CA ILE A 45 5.10 22.01 -6.20
C ILE A 45 5.98 20.93 -6.85
N ASN A 46 6.85 21.29 -7.78
CA ASN A 46 7.76 20.34 -8.43
C ASN A 46 8.70 19.62 -7.43
N TRP A 47 9.10 20.33 -6.38
CA TRP A 47 9.92 19.75 -5.33
C TRP A 47 9.08 18.84 -4.42
N LEU A 48 7.88 19.29 -4.04
CA LEU A 48 6.94 18.52 -3.23
C LEU A 48 6.54 17.20 -3.88
N GLU A 49 6.24 17.20 -5.18
CA GLU A 49 5.88 15.99 -5.93
C GLU A 49 7.05 15.01 -6.02
N LYS A 50 8.27 15.51 -6.20
CA LYS A 50 9.45 14.67 -6.41
C LYS A 50 9.99 14.06 -5.11
N GLU A 51 10.05 14.84 -4.04
CA GLU A 51 10.63 14.38 -2.77
C GLU A 51 9.59 13.83 -1.79
N ALA A 52 8.30 14.03 -2.09
CA ALA A 52 7.14 13.54 -1.34
C ALA A 52 7.30 13.61 0.20
N PRO A 53 7.58 14.80 0.77
CA PRO A 53 7.72 14.94 2.20
C PRO A 53 6.36 14.87 2.92
N GLU A 54 6.40 14.47 4.18
CA GLU A 54 5.27 14.63 5.10
C GLU A 54 5.31 16.04 5.68
N ILE A 55 4.20 16.78 5.55
CA ILE A 55 4.08 18.16 6.03
C ILE A 55 3.07 18.22 7.16
N ASN A 56 3.54 18.61 8.34
CA ASN A 56 2.67 19.00 9.42
C ASN A 56 2.34 20.48 9.31
N TRP A 57 1.17 20.80 8.73
CA TRP A 57 0.73 22.19 8.52
C TRP A 57 0.49 22.97 9.82
N SER A 58 0.16 22.28 10.91
CA SER A 58 -0.09 22.90 12.22
C SER A 58 1.21 23.34 12.90
N SER A 59 2.23 22.48 12.90
CA SER A 59 3.55 22.82 13.47
C SER A 59 4.48 23.52 12.47
N ARG A 60 4.13 23.53 11.17
CA ARG A 60 4.97 24.01 10.06
C ARG A 60 6.29 23.26 9.95
N GLU A 61 6.25 21.97 10.27
CA GLU A 61 7.41 21.08 10.18
C GLU A 61 7.29 20.18 8.95
N LEU A 62 8.46 19.79 8.45
CA LEU A 62 8.60 18.90 7.32
C LEU A 62 9.48 17.74 7.74
N SER A 63 9.00 16.52 7.50
CA SER A 63 9.72 15.29 7.77
C SER A 63 9.69 14.39 6.55
N PHE A 64 10.64 13.47 6.46
CA PHE A 64 10.55 12.41 5.48
C PHE A 64 10.25 11.07 6.13
N PRO A 65 9.45 10.21 5.47
CA PRO A 65 9.24 8.86 5.97
C PRO A 65 10.61 8.17 6.01
N VAL A 66 11.02 7.76 7.21
CA VAL A 66 12.11 6.79 7.37
C VAL A 66 11.61 5.54 6.65
N PRO A 67 12.39 4.95 5.73
CA PRO A 67 12.03 3.65 5.19
C PRO A 67 12.06 2.67 6.36
N VAL A 68 10.91 2.49 7.02
CA VAL A 68 10.65 1.26 7.74
C VAL A 68 10.86 0.20 6.67
N LEU A 69 11.78 -0.74 6.92
CA LEU A 69 11.83 -2.01 6.22
C LEU A 69 10.54 -2.79 6.58
N ALA A 70 9.38 -2.21 6.28
CA ALA A 70 8.14 -2.94 6.14
C ALA A 70 8.28 -3.60 4.79
N THR A 71 9.01 -4.71 4.76
CA THR A 71 8.87 -5.71 3.72
C THR A 71 7.39 -6.02 3.67
N ILE A 72 6.69 -5.46 2.69
CA ILE A 72 5.36 -5.93 2.34
C ILE A 72 5.59 -7.40 2.02
N ALA A 73 5.07 -8.29 2.86
CA ALA A 73 5.19 -9.72 2.69
C ALA A 73 4.67 -10.04 1.28
N GLN A 74 5.58 -10.39 0.37
CA GLN A 74 5.20 -11.03 -0.87
C GLN A 74 4.70 -12.44 -0.50
N GLU A 75 3.71 -12.92 -1.23
CA GLU A 75 2.97 -14.16 -0.94
C GLU A 75 3.80 -15.44 -1.15
N GLU A 76 5.08 -15.31 -1.51
CA GLU A 76 6.01 -16.42 -1.69
C GLU A 76 7.24 -16.25 -0.80
N GLU A 77 7.76 -17.38 -0.32
CA GLU A 77 8.80 -17.59 0.70
C GLU A 77 8.21 -17.77 2.11
N ALA A 78 7.72 -18.99 2.37
CA ALA A 78 7.63 -19.51 3.72
C ALA A 78 9.05 -19.46 4.32
N ASP A 79 9.29 -18.53 5.25
CA ASP A 79 10.55 -18.47 6.00
C ASP A 79 10.84 -19.86 6.59
N ASP A 80 12.04 -20.40 6.34
CA ASP A 80 12.52 -21.67 6.91
C ASP A 80 12.42 -21.67 8.46
N SER A 81 12.32 -20.49 9.08
CA SER A 81 12.18 -20.27 10.51
C SER A 81 11.00 -19.34 10.87
N PRO A 82 9.74 -19.80 10.77
CA PRO A 82 8.55 -18.95 10.97
C PRO A 82 8.37 -18.43 12.41
N LEU A 83 9.23 -18.86 13.34
CA LEU A 83 9.22 -18.47 14.75
C LEU A 83 10.35 -17.49 15.11
N ALA A 84 11.22 -17.14 14.15
CA ALA A 84 12.28 -16.17 14.37
C ALA A 84 11.68 -14.79 14.68
N GLY A 85 12.05 -14.19 15.82
CA GLY A 85 11.55 -12.89 16.24
C GLY A 85 10.17 -12.90 16.91
N ILE A 86 9.47 -14.04 16.96
CA ILE A 86 8.22 -14.18 17.71
C ILE A 86 8.55 -14.53 19.17
N PRO A 87 7.99 -13.81 20.17
CA PRO A 87 8.16 -14.16 21.57
C PRO A 87 7.73 -15.60 21.88
N GLU A 88 8.51 -16.32 22.71
CA GLU A 88 8.31 -17.75 23.02
C GLU A 88 6.89 -18.08 23.51
N GLN A 89 6.24 -17.15 24.22
CA GLN A 89 4.86 -17.32 24.71
C GLN A 89 3.84 -17.60 23.59
N TYR A 90 4.13 -17.20 22.35
CA TYR A 90 3.25 -17.41 21.19
C TYR A 90 3.62 -18.65 20.37
N HIS A 91 4.74 -19.31 20.66
CA HIS A 91 5.16 -20.52 19.93
C HIS A 91 4.16 -21.67 20.10
N VAL A 92 3.35 -21.65 21.17
CA VAL A 92 2.23 -22.59 21.37
C VAL A 92 1.22 -22.54 20.21
N TYR A 93 1.06 -21.38 19.56
CA TYR A 93 0.13 -21.17 18.46
C TYR A 93 0.78 -21.34 17.08
N ALA A 94 2.06 -21.70 17.00
CA ALA A 94 2.78 -21.92 15.73
C ALA A 94 1.98 -22.81 14.76
N LYS A 95 1.36 -23.87 15.32
CA LYS A 95 0.55 -24.82 14.57
C LYS A 95 -0.65 -24.16 13.85
N VAL A 96 -1.26 -23.12 14.44
CA VAL A 96 -2.44 -22.45 13.88
C VAL A 96 -2.10 -21.75 12.55
N PHE A 97 -0.86 -21.32 12.39
CA PHE A 97 -0.37 -20.69 11.17
C PHE A 97 0.24 -21.67 10.17
N GLY A 98 0.25 -22.98 10.48
CA GLY A 98 0.72 -24.01 9.56
C GLY A 98 -0.27 -24.27 8.44
N GLU A 99 0.24 -24.58 7.25
CA GLU A 99 -0.56 -24.88 6.05
C GLU A 99 -1.61 -25.98 6.29
N GLU A 100 -1.28 -26.98 7.11
CA GLU A 100 -2.19 -28.08 7.46
C GLU A 100 -3.45 -27.62 8.21
N GLU A 101 -3.34 -26.60 9.08
CA GLU A 101 -4.48 -26.06 9.82
C GLU A 101 -5.22 -25.00 8.99
N PHE A 102 -4.53 -24.25 8.14
CA PHE A 102 -5.14 -23.28 7.22
C PHE A 102 -6.12 -23.92 6.23
N ASN A 103 -5.81 -25.13 5.75
CA ASN A 103 -6.66 -25.84 4.80
C ASN A 103 -7.93 -26.45 5.43
N LYS A 104 -8.08 -26.44 6.77
CA LYS A 104 -9.23 -27.02 7.46
C LYS A 104 -10.25 -25.93 7.79
N LEU A 105 -11.50 -26.15 7.40
CA LEU A 105 -12.59 -25.29 7.86
C LEU A 105 -12.78 -25.46 9.37
N PRO A 106 -12.97 -24.35 10.12
CA PRO A 106 -13.31 -24.44 11.53
C PRO A 106 -14.69 -25.11 11.70
N PRO A 107 -14.92 -25.80 12.83
CA PRO A 107 -16.23 -26.39 13.11
C PRO A 107 -17.29 -25.31 13.22
N HIS A 108 -18.50 -25.61 12.75
CA HIS A 108 -19.66 -24.73 12.87
C HIS A 108 -19.91 -24.30 14.33
N ARG A 109 -20.25 -23.02 14.53
CA ARG A 109 -20.47 -22.43 15.85
C ARG A 109 -21.83 -21.73 15.93
N HIS A 110 -22.25 -21.43 17.16
CA HIS A 110 -23.54 -20.76 17.44
C HIS A 110 -23.60 -19.32 16.94
N TYR A 111 -22.48 -18.74 16.54
CA TYR A 111 -22.34 -17.41 15.98
C TYR A 111 -21.96 -17.43 14.50
N ASP A 112 -22.14 -18.56 13.82
CA ASP A 112 -22.03 -18.59 12.37
C ASP A 112 -23.06 -17.63 11.76
N ILE A 113 -22.63 -16.87 10.77
CA ILE A 113 -23.46 -15.85 10.14
C ILE A 113 -24.46 -16.54 9.21
N GLY A 114 -25.74 -16.47 9.57
CA GLY A 114 -26.84 -16.92 8.70
C GLY A 114 -27.06 -15.95 7.55
N ILE A 115 -27.40 -16.48 6.37
CA ILE A 115 -27.86 -15.68 5.24
C ILE A 115 -29.39 -15.59 5.34
N GLU A 116 -29.90 -14.42 5.73
CA GLU A 116 -31.34 -14.13 5.74
C GLU A 116 -31.80 -13.77 4.33
N LEU A 117 -32.71 -14.59 3.76
CA LEU A 117 -33.24 -14.36 2.42
C LEU A 117 -34.43 -13.39 2.48
N THR A 118 -34.48 -12.44 1.55
CA THR A 118 -35.66 -11.60 1.31
C THR A 118 -36.66 -12.32 0.39
N GLU A 119 -37.95 -12.03 0.53
CA GLU A 119 -39.02 -12.61 -0.31
C GLU A 119 -38.89 -12.24 -1.81
N GLU A 120 -38.14 -11.18 -2.10
CA GLU A 120 -37.96 -10.62 -3.45
C GLU A 120 -36.52 -10.85 -3.95
N GLY A 121 -36.37 -11.53 -5.11
CA GLY A 121 -35.11 -11.66 -5.83
C GLY A 121 -34.98 -12.97 -6.65
N PRO A 122 -34.32 -12.97 -7.82
CA PRO A 122 -34.03 -14.20 -8.55
C PRO A 122 -32.94 -15.00 -7.81
N LEU A 123 -33.27 -16.21 -7.37
CA LEU A 123 -32.30 -17.11 -6.73
C LEU A 123 -31.27 -17.69 -7.72
N ASN A 124 -31.64 -17.75 -9.00
CA ASN A 124 -30.81 -18.32 -10.06
C ASN A 124 -30.58 -17.27 -11.16
N SER A 125 -29.31 -17.02 -11.49
CA SER A 125 -28.91 -16.22 -12.64
C SER A 125 -28.21 -17.10 -13.68
N PRO A 126 -28.36 -16.84 -14.99
CA PRO A 126 -27.58 -17.50 -16.02
C PRO A 126 -26.08 -17.33 -15.76
N LEU A 127 -25.30 -18.39 -15.95
CA LEU A 127 -23.85 -18.30 -15.92
C LEU A 127 -23.37 -17.62 -17.21
N TYR A 128 -22.58 -16.55 -17.09
CA TYR A 128 -21.95 -15.91 -18.23
C TYR A 128 -20.91 -16.83 -18.87
N SER A 129 -20.78 -16.77 -20.19
CA SER A 129 -19.75 -17.52 -20.92
C SER A 129 -18.35 -17.04 -20.53
N MET A 130 -17.48 -17.98 -20.18
CA MET A 130 -16.06 -17.75 -19.96
C MET A 130 -15.26 -18.12 -21.21
N THR A 131 -14.06 -17.55 -21.33
CA THR A 131 -13.07 -18.00 -22.32
C THR A 131 -12.47 -19.35 -21.93
N ASP A 132 -11.85 -20.04 -22.88
CA ASP A 132 -11.25 -21.36 -22.63
C ASP A 132 -10.16 -21.31 -21.55
N ALA A 133 -9.34 -20.25 -21.54
CA ALA A 133 -8.28 -20.07 -20.55
C ALA A 133 -8.83 -19.86 -19.13
N GLU A 134 -9.89 -19.06 -18.99
CA GLU A 134 -10.58 -18.84 -17.72
C GLU A 134 -11.23 -20.13 -17.21
N SER A 135 -11.84 -20.91 -18.09
CA SER A 135 -12.51 -22.18 -17.74
C SER A 135 -11.52 -23.23 -17.24
N VAL A 136 -10.35 -23.36 -17.89
CA VAL A 136 -9.29 -24.28 -17.43
C VAL A 136 -8.79 -23.87 -16.04
N THR A 137 -8.49 -22.59 -15.86
CA THR A 137 -8.00 -22.05 -14.57
C THR A 137 -9.03 -22.24 -13.46
N LEU A 138 -10.30 -21.92 -13.74
CA LEU A 138 -11.39 -22.10 -12.79
C LEU A 138 -11.55 -23.57 -12.39
N LYS A 139 -11.41 -24.49 -13.34
CA LYS A 139 -11.52 -25.92 -13.06
C LYS A 139 -10.40 -26.41 -12.15
N GLU A 140 -9.16 -26.01 -12.41
CA GLU A 140 -8.02 -26.35 -11.56
C GLU A 140 -8.20 -25.83 -10.13
N TRP A 141 -8.71 -24.60 -9.98
CA TRP A 141 -9.02 -24.01 -8.68
C TRP A 141 -10.15 -24.76 -7.96
N LEU A 142 -11.24 -25.09 -8.66
CA LEU A 142 -12.36 -25.85 -8.11
C LEU A 142 -11.92 -27.24 -7.63
N ASP A 143 -11.09 -27.93 -8.41
CA ASP A 143 -10.55 -29.25 -8.04
C ASP A 143 -9.66 -29.16 -6.79
N ALA A 144 -8.86 -28.09 -6.66
CA ALA A 144 -8.03 -27.84 -5.48
C ALA A 144 -8.88 -27.56 -4.22
N GLU A 145 -9.91 -26.73 -4.33
CA GLU A 145 -10.78 -26.34 -3.21
C GLU A 145 -11.72 -27.50 -2.79
N LEU A 146 -12.16 -28.33 -3.74
CA LEU A 146 -12.87 -29.59 -3.47
C LEU A 146 -11.97 -30.57 -2.72
N LYS A 147 -10.71 -30.71 -3.14
CA LYS A 147 -9.72 -31.56 -2.47
C LYS A 147 -9.41 -31.04 -1.06
N ALA A 148 -9.37 -29.72 -0.86
CA ALA A 148 -9.23 -29.10 0.46
C ALA A 148 -10.48 -29.25 1.33
N GLY A 149 -11.63 -29.65 0.76
CA GLY A 149 -12.89 -29.81 1.48
C GLY A 149 -13.55 -28.48 1.87
N LYS A 150 -13.14 -27.37 1.24
CA LYS A 150 -13.70 -26.03 1.48
C LYS A 150 -15.05 -25.84 0.79
N ILE A 151 -15.24 -26.53 -0.33
CA ILE A 151 -16.50 -26.57 -1.10
C ILE A 151 -16.98 -28.00 -1.29
N ARG A 152 -18.27 -28.18 -1.62
CA ARG A 152 -18.88 -29.47 -1.93
C ARG A 152 -19.89 -29.33 -3.07
N PRO A 153 -20.15 -30.39 -3.85
CA PRO A 153 -21.30 -30.43 -4.76
C PRO A 153 -22.60 -30.32 -3.96
N ASN A 154 -23.53 -29.51 -4.45
CA ASN A 154 -24.90 -29.37 -3.93
C ASN A 154 -25.92 -29.76 -5.01
#